data_AF-A0A2J5HYW4-F1
#
_entry.id   AF-A0A2J5HYW4-F1
#
_cell.length_a   1.000
_cell.length_b   1.000
_cell.length_c   1.000
_cell.angle_alpha   90.00
_cell.angle_beta   90.00
_cell.angle_gamma   90.00
#
_symmetry.space_group_name_H-M   'P 1'
#
loop_
_entity.id
_entity.type
_entity.pdbx_description
1 polymer ?
#
loop_
_entity_poly.entity_id
_entity_poly.type
_entity_poly.pdbx_seq_one_letter_code
_entity_poly.pdbx_strand_id
1 'polypeptide(L)'
;MKNFANIAAFAAGAHALVGRDNTCCFHMSATGGASGSIGQLDDGQNRIGGGLSEAQFCIDSNGGIVDANGRGCIVTGATTQFQCDLNKPPTPGFSINSKGQLTYENSEAFVACETGMNGGLNLYTTESEDVTMCQDIVLMADTCSGTGAGLGVGAGGGSSSAVPSGPATSSVSLVPGGGAGGGASTPSVPGAGATSAPHVPGGGASTPSVPQVPGGGATSAPH
;
A
#
# COMPACT_ATOMS: atom_id res chain seq x y z
N MET A 1 -4.65 56.24 -35.75
CA MET A 1 -4.81 56.03 -34.29
C MET A 1 -5.17 54.55 -34.10
N LYS A 2 -4.41 53.83 -33.28
CA LYS A 2 -4.41 52.35 -33.18
C LYS A 2 -4.91 51.96 -31.80
N ASN A 3 -6.13 51.41 -31.72
CA ASN A 3 -6.70 50.98 -30.43
C ASN A 3 -7.39 49.60 -30.64
N PHE A 4 -6.71 48.53 -30.22
CA PHE A 4 -6.90 47.77 -28.97
C PHE A 4 -8.03 46.73 -29.08
N ALA A 5 -7.66 45.53 -29.52
CA ALA A 5 -8.48 44.33 -29.39
C ALA A 5 -8.09 43.62 -28.08
N ASN A 6 -8.99 43.65 -27.10
CA ASN A 6 -8.89 42.86 -25.88
C ASN A 6 -9.29 41.41 -26.21
N ILE A 7 -8.31 40.51 -26.24
CA ILE A 7 -8.56 39.07 -26.37
C ILE A 7 -8.85 38.53 -24.96
N ALA A 8 -10.08 38.06 -24.76
CA ALA A 8 -10.52 37.40 -23.54
C ALA A 8 -9.77 36.07 -23.36
N ALA A 9 -9.13 35.89 -22.20
CA ALA A 9 -8.51 34.63 -21.81
C ALA A 9 -9.58 33.64 -21.35
N PHE A 10 -9.69 32.50 -22.02
CA PHE A 10 -10.41 31.34 -21.50
C PHE A 10 -9.57 30.72 -20.37
N ALA A 11 -9.89 31.07 -19.13
CA ALA A 11 -9.42 30.33 -17.98
C ALA A 11 -10.19 29.00 -17.92
N ALA A 12 -9.59 27.93 -18.43
CA ALA A 12 -10.05 26.58 -18.17
C ALA A 12 -9.77 26.28 -16.69
N GLY A 13 -10.74 26.54 -15.82
CA GLY A 13 -10.75 25.99 -14.48
C GLY A 13 -10.86 24.48 -14.61
N ALA A 14 -9.79 23.74 -14.31
CA ALA A 14 -9.89 22.32 -14.07
C ALA A 14 -10.77 22.15 -12.83
N HIS A 15 -12.05 21.85 -13.06
CA HIS A 15 -12.88 21.27 -12.03
C HIS A 15 -12.17 19.99 -11.61
N ALA A 16 -11.65 19.98 -10.38
CA ALA A 16 -11.16 18.77 -9.75
C ALA A 16 -12.23 17.71 -9.99
N LEU A 17 -11.88 16.67 -10.75
CA LEU A 17 -12.61 15.43 -10.73
C LEU A 17 -12.45 14.94 -9.28
N VAL A 18 -13.37 15.37 -8.42
CA VAL A 18 -13.73 14.61 -7.24
C VAL A 18 -14.46 13.40 -7.82
N GLY A 19 -13.68 12.48 -8.38
CA GLY A 19 -14.09 11.10 -8.48
C GLY A 19 -14.58 10.77 -7.08
N ARG A 20 -15.85 10.44 -6.95
CA ARG A 20 -16.32 9.71 -5.79
C ARG A 20 -15.70 8.32 -5.94
N ASP A 21 -14.38 8.27 -5.79
CA ASP A 21 -13.67 7.02 -5.61
C ASP A 21 -14.33 6.38 -4.39
N ASN A 22 -14.53 5.07 -4.46
CA ASN A 22 -15.07 4.28 -3.37
C ASN A 22 -14.05 4.26 -2.23
N THR A 23 -13.82 5.42 -1.62
CA THR A 23 -12.89 5.64 -0.54
C THR A 23 -13.61 5.34 0.75
N CYS A 24 -13.04 4.46 1.55
CA CYS A 24 -13.55 4.13 2.86
C CYS A 24 -12.50 4.49 3.91
N CYS A 25 -12.90 5.19 4.96
CA CYS A 25 -12.00 5.64 6.01
C CYS A 25 -12.19 4.81 7.28
N PHE A 26 -11.07 4.46 7.92
CA PHE A 26 -10.96 3.51 9.02
C PHE A 26 -9.83 3.92 9.96
N HIS A 27 -9.87 3.37 11.16
CA HIS A 27 -8.75 3.32 12.08
C HIS A 27 -8.16 1.91 12.09
N MET A 28 -6.88 1.80 12.47
CA MET A 28 -6.18 0.53 12.52
C MET A 28 -5.73 0.18 13.92
N SER A 29 -5.77 -1.11 14.24
CA SER A 29 -5.16 -1.69 15.43
C SER A 29 -4.33 -2.92 15.07
N ALA A 30 -3.26 -3.18 15.82
CA ALA A 30 -2.46 -4.38 15.71
C ALA A 30 -2.89 -5.43 16.74
N THR A 31 -2.77 -6.69 16.35
CA THR A 31 -2.88 -7.88 17.22
C THR A 31 -1.75 -8.85 16.90
N GLY A 32 -1.39 -9.75 17.82
CA GLY A 32 -0.30 -10.72 17.63
C GLY A 32 0.84 -10.52 18.62
N GLY A 33 2.09 -10.51 18.15
CA GLY A 33 3.26 -10.30 19.01
C GLY A 33 3.32 -8.90 19.63
N ALA A 34 2.89 -7.88 18.88
CA ALA A 34 2.58 -6.55 19.42
C ALA A 34 1.09 -6.23 19.24
N SER A 35 0.54 -5.37 20.11
CA SER A 35 -0.87 -4.99 20.05
C SER A 35 -1.10 -3.54 20.48
N GLY A 36 -2.13 -2.91 19.93
CA GLY A 36 -2.50 -1.52 20.22
C GLY A 36 -3.02 -0.79 18.99
N SER A 37 -3.52 0.42 19.18
CA SER A 37 -3.91 1.30 18.07
C SER A 37 -2.70 1.72 17.24
N ILE A 38 -2.90 1.92 15.94
CA ILE A 38 -1.89 2.50 15.06
C ILE A 38 -1.98 4.01 15.12
N GLY A 39 -0.95 4.63 15.66
CA GLY A 39 -0.73 6.06 15.58
C GLY A 39 0.24 6.41 14.46
N GLN A 40 0.45 7.71 14.28
CA GLN A 40 1.38 8.22 13.27
C GLN A 40 2.19 9.38 13.83
N LEU A 41 3.47 9.44 13.49
CA LEU A 41 4.32 10.59 13.75
C LEU A 41 4.00 11.74 12.79
N ASP A 42 4.38 12.95 13.16
CA ASP A 42 4.17 14.14 12.31
C ASP A 42 4.86 14.03 10.95
N ASP A 43 5.92 13.23 10.84
CA ASP A 43 6.64 12.96 9.59
C ASP A 43 5.98 11.89 8.71
N GLY A 44 4.97 11.17 9.21
CA GLY A 44 4.25 10.15 8.46
C GLY A 44 4.52 8.70 8.85
N GLN A 45 5.45 8.42 9.76
CA GLN A 45 5.72 7.04 10.18
C GLN A 45 4.56 6.45 11.01
N ASN A 46 4.02 5.32 10.55
CA ASN A 46 2.98 4.59 11.27
C ASN A 46 3.59 3.72 12.37
N ARG A 47 3.02 3.76 13.58
CA ARG A 47 3.56 3.04 14.74
C ARG A 47 2.50 2.44 15.65
N ILE A 48 2.88 1.35 16.32
CA ILE A 48 2.23 0.88 17.54
C ILE A 48 2.90 1.56 18.73
N GLY A 49 2.12 2.01 19.71
CA GLY A 49 2.64 2.58 20.94
C GLY A 49 3.24 3.99 20.75
N GLY A 50 4.32 4.29 21.48
CA GLY A 50 4.98 5.60 21.39
C GLY A 50 4.20 6.78 21.97
N GLY A 51 3.07 6.55 22.64
CA GLY A 51 2.19 7.61 23.16
C GLY A 51 1.46 8.40 22.06
N LEU A 52 1.36 7.84 20.86
CA LEU A 52 0.74 8.49 19.71
C LEU A 52 -0.77 8.32 19.74
N SER A 53 -1.49 9.38 19.35
CA SER A 53 -2.92 9.30 19.07
C SER A 53 -3.17 8.39 17.87
N GLU A 54 -4.31 7.69 17.90
CA GLU A 54 -4.74 6.85 16.79
C GLU A 54 -4.92 7.67 15.50
N ALA A 55 -4.35 7.18 14.41
CA ALA A 55 -4.43 7.82 13.11
C ALA A 55 -5.65 7.32 12.32
N GLN A 56 -6.19 8.17 11.46
CA GLN A 56 -7.22 7.81 10.48
C GLN A 56 -6.59 7.61 9.11
N PHE A 57 -7.07 6.60 8.42
CA PHE A 57 -6.64 6.20 7.09
C PHE A 57 -7.85 6.08 6.17
N CYS A 58 -7.66 6.26 4.88
CA CYS A 58 -8.70 6.13 3.88
C CYS A 58 -8.17 5.30 2.70
N ILE A 59 -8.81 4.18 2.42
CA ILE A 59 -8.46 3.25 1.34
C ILE A 59 -9.39 3.44 0.15
N ASP A 60 -8.83 3.51 -1.05
CA ASP A 60 -9.59 3.57 -2.30
C ASP A 60 -9.76 2.17 -2.95
N SER A 61 -10.52 2.10 -4.04
CA SER A 61 -10.76 0.85 -4.77
C SER A 61 -9.52 0.28 -5.50
N ASN A 62 -8.47 1.08 -5.67
CA ASN A 62 -7.19 0.63 -6.23
C ASN A 62 -6.27 0.07 -5.15
N GLY A 63 -6.69 0.12 -3.88
CA GLY A 63 -5.88 -0.28 -2.74
C GLY A 63 -4.79 0.74 -2.40
N GLY A 64 -4.95 2.00 -2.81
CA GLY A 64 -4.16 3.11 -2.29
C GLY A 64 -4.72 3.57 -0.96
N ILE A 65 -3.84 3.81 0.02
CA ILE A 65 -4.22 4.34 1.34
C ILE A 65 -3.65 5.75 1.49
N VAL A 66 -4.48 6.70 1.94
CA VAL A 66 -4.02 8.03 2.38
C VAL A 66 -4.33 8.23 3.86
N ASP A 67 -3.51 9.01 4.55
CA ASP A 67 -3.80 9.41 5.93
C ASP A 67 -4.72 10.67 5.99
N ALA A 68 -5.12 11.04 7.20
CA ALA A 68 -5.94 12.23 7.45
C ALA A 68 -5.29 13.56 7.02
N ASN A 69 -3.96 13.59 6.85
CA ASN A 69 -3.21 14.75 6.37
C ASN A 69 -3.07 14.75 4.84
N GLY A 70 -3.64 13.77 4.14
CA GLY A 70 -3.58 13.61 2.69
C GLY A 70 -2.24 13.08 2.19
N ARG A 71 -1.41 12.48 3.06
CA ARG A 71 -0.16 11.82 2.65
C ARG A 71 -0.47 10.43 2.11
N GLY A 72 0.12 10.08 0.97
CA GLY A 72 0.01 8.75 0.42
C GLY A 72 0.83 7.76 1.24
N CYS A 73 0.17 6.69 1.68
CA CYS A 73 0.82 5.61 2.37
C CYS A 73 1.53 4.70 1.37
N ILE A 74 2.81 4.47 1.63
CA ILE A 74 3.73 3.73 0.79
C ILE A 74 4.27 2.51 1.53
N VAL A 75 4.75 1.55 0.74
CA VAL A 75 5.67 0.51 1.20
C VAL A 75 7.05 0.89 0.67
N THR A 76 8.01 1.18 1.56
CA THR A 76 9.36 1.56 1.15
C THR A 76 10.09 0.40 0.48
N GLY A 77 11.08 0.69 -0.37
CA GLY A 77 11.75 -0.33 -1.18
C GLY A 77 12.43 -1.45 -0.37
N ALA A 78 13.65 -1.22 0.12
CA ALA A 78 14.45 -2.28 0.74
C ALA A 78 13.90 -2.75 2.10
N THR A 79 13.31 -1.84 2.88
CA THR A 79 12.86 -2.14 4.23
C THR A 79 11.38 -2.53 4.29
N THR A 80 10.60 -2.29 3.25
CA THR A 80 9.16 -2.61 3.20
C THR A 80 8.34 -1.95 4.31
N GLN A 81 8.81 -0.80 4.80
CA GLN A 81 8.13 -0.02 5.84
C GLN A 81 6.82 0.55 5.30
N PHE A 82 5.75 0.35 6.08
CA PHE A 82 4.45 0.94 5.82
C PHE A 82 4.33 2.29 6.53
N GLN A 83 4.45 3.37 5.76
CA GLN A 83 4.48 4.77 6.25
C GLN A 83 3.71 5.68 5.28
N CYS A 84 3.30 6.87 5.70
CA CYS A 84 2.58 7.82 4.85
C CYS A 84 3.37 9.11 4.63
N ASP A 85 3.90 9.29 3.43
CA ASP A 85 4.87 10.34 3.14
C ASP A 85 4.22 11.52 2.41
N LEU A 86 4.67 12.73 2.76
CA LEU A 86 4.21 13.95 2.10
C LEU A 86 4.58 13.94 0.61
N ASN A 87 3.60 14.29 -0.22
CA ASN A 87 3.72 14.33 -1.69
C ASN A 87 4.14 12.98 -2.31
N LYS A 88 3.90 11.85 -1.63
CA LYS A 88 4.01 10.54 -2.25
C LYS A 88 2.63 10.07 -2.73
N PRO A 89 2.51 9.55 -3.95
CA PRO A 89 1.32 8.81 -4.33
C PRO A 89 1.22 7.54 -3.46
N PRO A 90 0.00 7.14 -3.05
CA PRO A 90 -0.16 5.92 -2.27
C PRO A 90 0.26 4.70 -3.08
N THR A 91 0.99 3.78 -2.45
CA THR A 91 1.33 2.49 -3.06
C THR A 91 0.03 1.66 -3.16
N PRO A 92 -0.34 1.16 -4.36
CA PRO A 92 -1.51 0.31 -4.52
C PRO A 92 -1.24 -1.10 -3.96
N GLY A 93 -2.28 -1.94 -3.91
CA GLY A 93 -2.14 -3.34 -3.50
C GLY A 93 -2.54 -3.62 -2.05
N PHE A 94 -2.99 -2.61 -1.30
CA PHE A 94 -3.65 -2.84 -0.02
C PHE A 94 -5.10 -3.26 -0.20
N SER A 95 -5.58 -4.11 0.69
CA SER A 95 -6.99 -4.47 0.79
C SER A 95 -7.38 -4.70 2.24
N ILE A 96 -8.67 -4.55 2.55
CA ILE A 96 -9.22 -4.97 3.83
C ILE A 96 -10.13 -6.16 3.53
N ASN A 97 -9.75 -7.33 4.01
CA ASN A 97 -10.49 -8.55 3.72
C ASN A 97 -11.86 -8.57 4.44
N SER A 98 -12.65 -9.60 4.20
CA SER A 98 -14.00 -9.73 4.80
C SER A 98 -14.00 -9.88 6.33
N LYS A 99 -12.85 -10.14 6.94
CA LYS A 99 -12.65 -10.20 8.40
C LYS A 99 -12.17 -8.87 8.98
N GLY A 100 -12.01 -7.83 8.15
CA GLY A 100 -11.47 -6.55 8.59
C GLY A 100 -9.94 -6.52 8.68
N GLN A 101 -9.23 -7.53 8.18
CA GLN A 101 -7.76 -7.56 8.25
C GLN A 101 -7.20 -6.82 7.05
N LEU A 102 -6.26 -5.91 7.31
CA LEU A 102 -5.48 -5.29 6.25
C LEU A 102 -4.56 -6.35 5.62
N THR A 103 -4.48 -6.33 4.31
CA THR A 103 -3.56 -7.13 3.52
C THR A 103 -2.78 -6.23 2.58
N TYR A 104 -1.57 -6.66 2.23
CA TYR A 104 -0.77 -6.07 1.16
C TYR A 104 -0.36 -7.18 0.20
N GLU A 105 -0.66 -7.01 -1.09
CA GLU A 105 -0.41 -8.03 -2.13
C GLU A 105 -0.96 -9.43 -1.77
N ASN A 106 -2.14 -9.46 -1.11
CA ASN A 106 -2.82 -10.67 -0.60
C ASN A 106 -2.15 -11.35 0.61
N SER A 107 -1.15 -10.73 1.23
CA SER A 107 -0.58 -11.17 2.50
C SER A 107 -1.21 -10.45 3.68
N GLU A 108 -1.66 -11.19 4.69
CA GLU A 108 -2.09 -10.66 6.01
C GLU A 108 -0.91 -10.47 6.97
N ALA A 109 0.29 -10.93 6.60
CA ALA A 109 1.47 -10.87 7.46
C ALA A 109 2.05 -9.46 7.45
N PHE A 110 2.12 -8.86 8.64
CA PHE A 110 2.85 -7.64 8.91
C PHE A 110 3.80 -7.88 10.07
N VAL A 111 4.78 -7.01 10.19
CA VAL A 111 5.80 -7.09 11.23
C VAL A 111 5.90 -5.75 11.93
N ALA A 112 5.97 -5.78 13.26
CA ALA A 112 6.26 -4.63 14.09
C ALA A 112 7.65 -4.75 14.69
N CYS A 113 8.55 -3.81 14.39
CA CYS A 113 9.91 -3.81 14.91
C CYS A 113 10.15 -2.62 15.82
N GLU A 114 10.87 -2.84 16.91
CA GLU A 114 11.21 -1.78 17.86
C GLU A 114 12.02 -0.67 17.19
N THR A 115 11.69 0.56 17.51
CA THR A 115 12.45 1.74 17.05
C THR A 115 13.60 2.09 17.99
N GLY A 116 13.71 1.42 19.14
CA GLY A 116 14.63 1.77 20.23
C GLY A 116 14.28 3.07 20.95
N MET A 117 13.14 3.71 20.62
CA MET A 117 12.74 5.01 21.15
C MET A 117 11.28 4.99 21.63
N ASN A 118 11.05 5.48 22.85
CA ASN A 118 9.71 5.69 23.44
C ASN A 118 8.76 4.47 23.40
N GLY A 119 9.29 3.25 23.29
CA GLY A 119 8.47 2.04 23.16
C GLY A 119 7.62 2.00 21.88
N GLY A 120 7.98 2.77 20.85
CA GLY A 120 7.30 2.75 19.56
C GLY A 120 7.81 1.63 18.66
N LEU A 121 6.91 0.98 17.94
CA LEU A 121 7.25 -0.02 16.93
C LEU A 121 6.83 0.45 15.55
N ASN A 122 7.74 0.45 14.57
CA ASN A 122 7.42 0.75 13.18
C ASN A 122 6.79 -0.48 12.50
N LEU A 123 5.95 -0.24 11.49
CA LEU A 123 5.22 -1.27 10.75
C LEU A 123 5.90 -1.62 9.43
N TYR A 124 5.96 -2.90 9.09
CA TYR A 124 6.58 -3.42 7.88
C TYR A 124 5.70 -4.51 7.27
N THR A 125 5.73 -4.65 5.93
CA THR A 125 5.01 -5.76 5.26
C THR A 125 5.81 -7.06 5.25
N THR A 126 7.13 -6.99 5.44
CA THR A 126 8.01 -8.15 5.56
C THR A 126 9.17 -7.86 6.51
N GLU A 127 9.79 -8.90 7.08
CA GLU A 127 11.04 -8.76 7.82
C GLU A 127 12.19 -8.36 6.88
N SER A 128 13.12 -7.55 7.40
CA SER A 128 14.37 -7.19 6.74
C SER A 128 15.53 -7.27 7.73
N GLU A 129 16.73 -7.55 7.24
CA GLU A 129 17.96 -7.55 8.05
C GLU A 129 18.33 -6.15 8.59
N ASP A 130 17.76 -5.10 8.00
CA ASP A 130 17.98 -3.71 8.39
C ASP A 130 17.24 -3.32 9.69
N VAL A 131 16.35 -4.19 10.18
CA VAL A 131 15.51 -3.95 11.37
C VAL A 131 15.68 -5.09 12.37
N THR A 132 15.51 -4.79 13.65
CA THR A 132 15.75 -5.75 14.73
C THR A 132 14.58 -5.77 15.71
N MET A 133 14.51 -6.86 16.49
CA MET A 133 13.46 -7.03 17.52
C MET A 133 12.05 -6.92 16.93
N CYS A 134 11.84 -7.67 15.87
CA CYS A 134 10.63 -7.73 15.09
C CYS A 134 9.67 -8.79 15.62
N GLN A 135 8.37 -8.51 15.50
CA GLN A 135 7.30 -9.40 15.95
C GLN A 135 6.21 -9.44 14.89
N ASP A 136 5.74 -10.65 14.59
CA ASP A 136 4.61 -10.86 13.69
C ASP A 136 3.33 -10.26 14.27
N ILE A 137 2.61 -9.53 13.45
CA ILE A 137 1.35 -8.90 13.79
C ILE A 137 0.35 -9.05 12.65
N VAL A 138 -0.91 -8.80 12.99
CA VAL A 138 -1.97 -8.59 12.02
C VAL A 138 -2.63 -7.26 12.29
N LEU A 139 -2.81 -6.47 11.23
CA LEU A 139 -3.45 -5.16 11.28
C LEU A 139 -4.95 -5.30 11.01
N MET A 140 -5.78 -4.86 11.95
CA MET A 140 -7.24 -4.83 11.86
C MET A 140 -7.70 -3.42 11.55
N ALA A 141 -8.55 -3.28 10.55
CA ALA A 141 -9.36 -2.10 10.34
C ALA A 141 -10.66 -2.21 11.16
N ASP A 142 -11.08 -1.11 11.77
CA ASP A 142 -12.37 -1.03 12.48
C ASP A 142 -13.59 -1.12 11.54
N THR A 143 -13.40 -0.70 10.29
CA THR A 143 -14.41 -0.57 9.24
C THR A 143 -13.81 -0.94 7.88
N CYS A 144 -14.55 -0.69 6.78
CA CYS A 144 -14.05 -0.88 5.41
C CYS A 144 -13.75 -2.32 4.97
N SER A 145 -14.27 -3.33 5.70
CA SER A 145 -14.17 -4.73 5.29
C SER A 145 -14.69 -4.93 3.87
N GLY A 146 -13.90 -5.61 3.03
CA GLY A 146 -14.21 -5.80 1.63
C GLY A 146 -13.88 -4.61 0.72
N THR A 147 -12.92 -3.76 1.08
CA THR A 147 -12.42 -2.65 0.24
C THR A 147 -10.97 -2.88 -0.21
N GLY A 148 -10.53 -2.20 -1.28
CA GLY A 148 -9.14 -2.20 -1.74
C GLY A 148 -8.87 -3.04 -2.99
N ALA A 149 -7.59 -3.32 -3.24
CA ALA A 149 -7.13 -3.98 -4.45
C ALA A 149 -7.71 -5.41 -4.59
N GLY A 150 -8.10 -5.78 -5.81
CA GLY A 150 -8.54 -7.14 -6.12
C GLY A 150 -10.00 -7.47 -5.77
N LEU A 151 -10.77 -6.51 -5.25
CA LEU A 151 -12.20 -6.69 -5.01
C LEU A 151 -13.00 -6.07 -6.16
N GLY A 152 -13.12 -6.84 -7.24
CA GLY A 152 -14.01 -6.55 -8.38
C GLY A 152 -15.50 -6.71 -8.06
N VAL A 153 -15.97 -6.35 -6.86
CA VAL A 153 -17.39 -6.33 -6.50
C VAL A 153 -17.67 -5.12 -5.61
N GLY A 154 -18.47 -4.18 -6.12
CA GLY A 154 -18.82 -2.96 -5.42
C GLY A 154 -19.53 -3.23 -4.09
N ALA A 155 -18.97 -2.70 -3.00
CA ALA A 155 -19.71 -2.49 -1.77
C ALA A 155 -20.62 -1.28 -1.95
N GLY A 156 -21.79 -1.52 -2.56
CA GLY A 156 -22.92 -0.62 -2.49
C GLY A 156 -23.48 -0.59 -1.07
N GLY A 157 -22.91 0.27 -0.22
CA GLY A 157 -23.54 0.73 1.02
C GLY A 157 -24.66 1.71 0.69
N GLY A 158 -25.80 1.22 0.23
CA GLY A 158 -26.99 2.02 -0.08
C GLY A 158 -28.25 1.41 0.51
N SER A 159 -28.63 1.84 1.71
CA SER A 159 -29.99 1.63 2.22
C SER A 159 -30.97 2.55 1.48
N SER A 160 -31.93 1.99 0.73
CA SER A 160 -33.38 2.26 0.85
C SER A 160 -34.22 1.70 -0.31
N SER A 161 -35.31 1.06 0.09
CA SER A 161 -36.62 0.91 -0.56
C SER A 161 -36.78 -0.09 -1.71
N ALA A 162 -37.37 -1.22 -1.35
CA ALA A 162 -37.97 -2.22 -2.22
C ALA A 162 -39.13 -1.66 -3.06
N VAL A 163 -39.19 -2.06 -4.34
CA VAL A 163 -40.44 -2.11 -5.15
C VAL A 163 -40.43 -3.36 -6.04
N PRO A 164 -41.60 -3.96 -6.36
CA PRO A 164 -41.70 -5.36 -6.76
C PRO A 164 -41.68 -5.60 -8.28
N SER A 165 -41.58 -6.89 -8.60
CA SER A 165 -41.35 -7.57 -9.88
C SER A 165 -42.33 -7.25 -11.02
N GLY A 166 -41.80 -7.26 -12.25
CA GLY A 166 -42.55 -7.39 -13.51
C GLY A 166 -41.91 -8.46 -14.42
N PRO A 167 -42.68 -9.18 -15.26
CA PRO A 167 -42.22 -10.37 -15.97
C PRO A 167 -41.51 -10.03 -17.29
N ALA A 168 -40.43 -10.76 -17.60
CA ALA A 168 -39.80 -10.74 -18.92
C ALA A 168 -40.29 -11.92 -19.77
N THR A 169 -41.02 -11.61 -20.84
CA THR A 169 -41.43 -12.55 -21.89
C THR A 169 -40.30 -12.79 -22.90
N SER A 170 -40.25 -14.03 -23.37
CA SER A 170 -39.30 -14.64 -24.29
C SER A 170 -39.22 -14.01 -25.69
N SER A 171 -38.05 -14.11 -26.31
CA SER A 171 -37.95 -14.31 -27.76
C SER A 171 -36.78 -15.23 -28.09
N VAL A 172 -37.13 -16.37 -28.68
CA VAL A 172 -36.24 -17.37 -29.29
C VAL A 172 -36.03 -16.93 -30.74
N SER A 173 -34.78 -16.94 -31.22
CA SER A 173 -34.47 -16.93 -32.65
C SER A 173 -33.61 -18.14 -33.00
N LEU A 174 -34.03 -18.81 -34.07
CA LEU A 174 -33.69 -20.15 -34.52
C LEU A 174 -32.89 -20.08 -35.85
N VAL A 175 -31.73 -20.76 -35.89
CA VAL A 175 -31.03 -21.50 -37.01
C VAL A 175 -30.63 -20.77 -38.33
N PRO A 176 -29.87 -21.36 -39.30
CA PRO A 176 -28.96 -22.55 -39.33
C PRO A 176 -27.64 -22.46 -40.17
N GLY A 177 -26.76 -23.47 -40.01
CA GLY A 177 -25.80 -23.98 -41.03
C GLY A 177 -24.43 -23.29 -41.07
N GLY A 178 -23.27 -23.93 -41.26
CA GLY A 178 -22.88 -25.24 -41.77
C GLY A 178 -21.64 -25.02 -42.68
N GLY A 179 -20.53 -25.74 -42.46
CA GLY A 179 -19.39 -25.70 -43.39
C GLY A 179 -18.02 -26.03 -42.79
N ALA A 180 -17.51 -27.20 -43.14
CA ALA A 180 -16.13 -27.64 -42.94
C ALA A 180 -15.20 -27.08 -44.05
N GLY A 181 -13.90 -27.00 -43.78
CA GLY A 181 -12.89 -26.78 -44.84
C GLY A 181 -11.54 -26.34 -44.29
N GLY A 182 -10.54 -27.20 -44.41
CA GLY A 182 -9.18 -26.97 -43.92
C GLY A 182 -8.34 -26.01 -44.77
N GLY A 183 -7.13 -25.73 -44.28
CA GLY A 183 -6.12 -24.96 -44.98
C GLY A 183 -4.90 -24.73 -44.11
N ALA A 184 -3.92 -25.64 -44.22
CA ALA A 184 -2.59 -25.50 -43.67
C ALA A 184 -1.85 -24.31 -44.31
N SER A 185 -1.04 -23.59 -43.53
CA SER A 185 0.22 -22.97 -43.97
C SER A 185 1.01 -22.49 -42.74
N THR A 186 2.12 -23.18 -42.47
CA THR A 186 3.27 -22.69 -41.71
C THR A 186 3.86 -21.43 -42.36
N PRO A 187 4.54 -20.55 -41.60
CA PRO A 187 6.01 -20.59 -41.70
C PRO A 187 6.75 -20.39 -40.37
N SER A 188 7.85 -21.14 -40.26
CA SER A 188 8.91 -21.10 -39.27
C SER A 188 9.77 -19.83 -39.40
N VAL A 189 10.24 -19.24 -38.28
CA VAL A 189 11.62 -18.70 -38.17
C VAL A 189 12.07 -18.70 -36.69
N PRO A 190 13.37 -18.90 -36.39
CA PRO A 190 13.90 -19.34 -35.10
C PRO A 190 14.67 -18.25 -34.33
N GLY A 191 15.06 -18.54 -33.08
CA GLY A 191 16.06 -17.74 -32.38
C GLY A 191 16.16 -18.00 -30.88
N ALA A 192 16.81 -19.10 -30.50
CA ALA A 192 17.32 -19.30 -29.15
C ALA A 192 18.77 -18.75 -29.08
N GLY A 193 19.04 -17.95 -28.05
CA GLY A 193 20.34 -17.38 -27.69
C GLY A 193 20.08 -16.20 -26.75
N ALA A 194 20.77 -15.97 -25.63
CA ALA A 194 21.98 -16.57 -25.11
C ALA A 194 21.96 -16.49 -23.58
N THR A 195 22.60 -17.46 -22.94
CA THR A 195 23.02 -17.43 -21.54
C THR A 195 24.10 -16.38 -21.34
N SER A 196 23.90 -15.46 -20.40
CA SER A 196 24.96 -14.61 -19.85
C SER A 196 24.91 -14.67 -18.34
N ALA A 197 25.90 -15.36 -17.77
CA ALA A 197 26.21 -15.36 -16.35
C ALA A 197 26.74 -13.97 -15.92
N PRO A 198 26.37 -13.44 -14.74
CA PRO A 198 27.06 -12.30 -14.17
C PRO A 198 28.41 -12.70 -13.57
N HIS A 199 29.42 -11.95 -14.00
CA HIS A 199 30.80 -11.98 -13.55
C HIS A 199 30.90 -11.47 -12.10
N VAL A 200 31.69 -12.16 -11.28
CA VAL A 200 32.11 -11.73 -9.94
C VAL A 200 33.46 -11.02 -10.05
N PRO A 201 33.57 -9.78 -9.55
CA PRO A 201 34.78 -9.29 -8.90
C PRO A 201 34.44 -9.01 -7.43
N GLY A 202 35.10 -9.57 -6.41
CA GLY A 202 36.55 -9.65 -6.27
C GLY A 202 37.04 -8.51 -5.37
N GLY A 203 36.99 -8.73 -4.05
CA GLY A 203 37.92 -8.24 -3.03
C GLY A 203 38.18 -6.73 -2.90
N GLY A 204 37.63 -6.12 -1.85
CA GLY A 204 38.04 -4.82 -1.34
C GLY A 204 37.81 -4.73 0.17
N ALA A 205 38.73 -5.29 0.95
CA ALA A 205 38.76 -5.12 2.40
C ALA A 205 39.21 -3.70 2.73
N SER A 206 38.32 -2.91 3.34
CA SER A 206 38.63 -1.61 3.92
C SER A 206 38.00 -1.54 5.30
N THR A 207 38.80 -1.84 6.31
CA THR A 207 38.52 -1.61 7.73
C THR A 207 38.35 -0.11 8.02
N PRO A 208 37.25 0.34 8.63
CA PRO A 208 37.22 1.64 9.31
C PRO A 208 37.70 1.47 10.75
N SER A 209 38.79 2.18 11.04
CA SER A 209 39.42 2.33 12.33
C SER A 209 38.43 2.73 13.43
N VAL A 210 38.50 2.01 14.55
CA VAL A 210 37.90 2.36 15.84
C VAL A 210 38.48 3.69 16.34
N PRO A 211 37.66 4.72 16.63
CA PRO A 211 38.11 5.83 17.46
C PRO A 211 38.19 5.37 18.92
N GLN A 212 39.43 5.38 19.40
CA GLN A 212 39.89 5.14 20.76
C GLN A 212 39.05 5.94 21.79
N VAL A 213 38.40 5.22 22.70
CA VAL A 213 37.82 5.77 23.93
C VAL A 213 38.98 6.17 24.87
N PRO A 214 39.10 7.44 25.30
CA PRO A 214 39.99 7.80 26.39
C PRO A 214 39.40 7.29 27.71
N GLY A 215 40.16 6.45 28.41
CA GLY A 215 39.80 5.92 29.71
C GLY A 215 39.64 7.01 30.77
N GLY A 216 38.73 6.74 31.71
CA GLY A 216 38.58 7.51 32.94
C GLY A 216 37.73 6.76 33.95
N GLY A 217 38.32 6.42 35.10
CA GLY A 217 37.57 6.22 36.34
C GLY A 217 37.44 4.80 36.87
N ALA A 218 38.55 4.21 37.30
CA ALA A 218 38.52 3.24 38.39
C ALA A 218 38.95 3.96 39.68
N THR A 219 38.04 4.18 40.62
CA THR A 219 38.34 4.36 42.05
C THR A 219 37.19 3.85 42.89
N SER A 220 37.37 2.60 43.32
CA SER A 220 37.19 2.07 44.68
C SER A 220 36.34 2.86 45.69
N ALA A 221 35.26 2.22 46.16
CA ALA A 221 34.90 2.17 47.59
C ALA A 221 35.94 1.28 48.32
N PRO A 222 36.21 1.42 49.64
CA PRO A 222 35.20 1.31 50.70
C PRO A 222 35.41 2.20 51.97
N HIS A 223 34.31 2.56 52.64
CA HIS A 223 34.08 2.40 54.09
C HIS A 223 32.70 2.94 54.46
#